data_AF-A0A3C1JDQ3-F1
#
_entry.id   AF-A0A3C1JDQ3-F1
#
_cell.length_a   1.000
_cell.length_b   1.000
_cell.length_c   1.000
_cell.angle_alpha   90.00
_cell.angle_beta   90.00
_cell.angle_gamma   90.00
#
_symmetry.space_group_name_H-M   'P 1'
#
loop_
_entity.id
_entity.type
_entity.pdbx_description
1 polymer ?
#
loop_
_entity_poly.entity_id
_entity_poly.type
_entity_poly.pdbx_seq_one_letter_code
_entity_poly.pdbx_strand_id
1 'polypeptide(L)'
;MNEGPKSRIRLKFARLAAAKDLSHLEQIKVLRGRAAACGLKFWPAKAGTPSSPKMAFGPAVSVGHESLCEYADLYLEEFVREEAAAERLRPLDDERFRLISARRIPVFFPSIEAAVNAAEFFMEGEYPASFGAPAVDA
;
A
#
# COMPACT_ATOMS: atom_id res chain seq x y z
N MET A 1 -27.36 -3.83 14.88
CA MET A 1 -25.97 -4.31 14.71
C MET A 1 -25.29 -3.37 13.75
N ASN A 2 -24.22 -2.67 14.15
CA ASN A 2 -23.39 -2.00 13.15
C ASN A 2 -22.69 -3.11 12.36
N GLU A 3 -23.12 -3.35 11.13
CA GLU A 3 -22.35 -4.21 10.23
C GLU A 3 -20.96 -3.57 10.05
N GLY A 4 -19.92 -4.40 10.16
CA GLY A 4 -18.56 -4.03 9.83
C GLY A 4 -18.12 -4.72 8.53
N PRO A 5 -16.91 -4.44 8.04
CA PRO A 5 -16.37 -5.13 6.87
C PRO A 5 -16.35 -6.64 7.07
N LYS A 6 -16.80 -7.41 6.07
CA LYS A 6 -16.88 -8.88 6.13
C LYS A 6 -15.55 -9.54 5.73
N SER A 7 -14.71 -8.85 4.99
CA SER A 7 -13.34 -9.28 4.74
C SER A 7 -12.38 -8.10 4.54
N ARG A 8 -11.09 -8.39 4.68
CA ARG A 8 -10.00 -7.46 4.40
C ARG A 8 -8.92 -8.15 3.59
N ILE A 9 -8.51 -7.50 2.51
CA ILE A 9 -7.47 -7.98 1.60
C ILE A 9 -6.24 -7.10 1.77
N ARG A 10 -5.10 -7.70 2.12
CA ARG A 10 -3.80 -7.04 2.12
C ARG A 10 -3.14 -7.23 0.76
N LEU A 11 -2.92 -6.11 0.10
CA LEU A 11 -2.18 -5.95 -1.13
C LEU A 11 -0.70 -5.80 -0.79
N LYS A 12 0.15 -6.51 -1.51
CA LYS A 12 1.57 -6.19 -1.69
C LYS A 12 1.75 -5.80 -3.15
N PHE A 13 2.37 -4.67 -3.42
CA PHE A 13 2.60 -4.21 -4.79
C PHE A 13 3.93 -3.48 -4.94
N ALA A 14 4.46 -3.44 -6.16
CA ALA A 14 5.59 -2.59 -6.50
C ALA A 14 5.09 -1.25 -7.05
N ARG A 15 5.82 -0.18 -6.75
CA ARG A 15 5.75 1.12 -7.42
C ARG A 15 6.88 1.14 -8.45
N LEU A 16 6.51 1.26 -9.72
CA LEU A 16 7.44 1.21 -10.85
C LEU A 16 7.89 2.63 -11.25
N ALA A 17 8.91 2.71 -12.11
CA ALA A 17 9.48 3.97 -12.61
C ALA A 17 8.43 5.01 -13.06
N ALA A 18 7.36 4.61 -13.73
CA ALA A 18 6.32 5.54 -14.20
C ALA A 18 5.49 6.18 -13.07
N ALA A 19 5.62 5.69 -11.84
CA ALA A 19 4.93 6.18 -10.65
C ALA A 19 5.89 6.72 -9.57
N LYS A 20 7.21 6.76 -9.81
CA LYS A 20 8.21 7.17 -8.82
C LYS A 20 7.99 8.62 -8.33
N ASP A 21 7.50 9.48 -9.21
CA ASP A 21 7.28 10.90 -8.93
C ASP A 21 5.92 11.19 -8.30
N LEU A 22 5.08 10.17 -8.07
CA LEU A 22 3.80 10.35 -7.38
C LEU A 22 4.04 10.64 -5.90
N SER A 23 3.44 11.73 -5.43
CA SER A 23 3.27 11.94 -4.00
C SER A 23 2.43 10.83 -3.38
N HIS A 24 2.52 10.67 -2.05
CA HIS A 24 1.73 9.66 -1.35
C HIS A 24 0.22 9.84 -1.55
N LEU A 25 -0.26 11.09 -1.55
CA LEU A 25 -1.68 11.39 -1.76
C LEU A 25 -2.16 11.03 -3.17
N GLU A 26 -1.34 11.26 -4.19
CA GLU A 26 -1.66 10.89 -5.57
C GLU A 26 -1.69 9.37 -5.74
N GLN A 27 -0.73 8.64 -5.17
CA GLN A 27 -0.76 7.18 -5.13
C GLN A 27 -2.04 6.67 -4.46
N ILE A 28 -2.40 7.21 -3.29
CA ILE A 28 -3.66 6.86 -2.60
C ILE A 28 -4.87 7.09 -3.52
N LYS A 29 -4.92 8.22 -4.22
CA LYS A 29 -6.02 8.55 -5.13
C LYS A 29 -6.12 7.54 -6.27
N VAL A 30 -4.99 7.18 -6.89
CA VAL A 30 -4.95 6.16 -7.96
C VAL A 30 -5.38 4.79 -7.45
N LEU A 31 -4.84 4.35 -6.31
CA LEU A 31 -5.16 3.05 -5.72
C LEU A 31 -6.64 2.95 -5.31
N ARG A 32 -7.21 4.01 -4.72
CA ARG A 32 -8.65 4.07 -4.43
C ARG A 32 -9.49 4.01 -5.70
N GLY A 33 -9.08 4.70 -6.76
CA GLY A 33 -9.75 4.63 -8.06
C GLY A 33 -9.75 3.21 -8.63
N ARG A 34 -8.61 2.51 -8.58
CA ARG A 34 -8.50 1.10 -9.02
C ARG A 34 -9.33 0.16 -8.15
N ALA A 35 -9.29 0.34 -6.83
CA ALA A 35 -10.10 -0.45 -5.91
C ALA A 35 -11.60 -0.23 -6.13
N ALA A 36 -12.04 0.98 -6.46
CA ALA A 36 -13.43 1.25 -6.82
C ALA A 36 -13.83 0.58 -8.15
N ALA A 37 -12.89 0.49 -9.10
CA ALA A 37 -13.13 -0.09 -10.43
C ALA A 37 -12.94 -1.62 -10.51
N CYS A 38 -12.39 -2.27 -9.48
CA CYS A 38 -12.08 -3.72 -9.50
C CYS A 38 -13.33 -4.63 -9.42
N GLY A 39 -14.51 -4.05 -9.22
CA GLY A 39 -15.78 -4.75 -9.17
C GLY A 39 -16.02 -5.56 -7.88
N LEU A 40 -15.19 -5.40 -6.86
CA LEU A 40 -15.46 -5.89 -5.50
C LEU A 40 -16.32 -4.87 -4.74
N LYS A 41 -17.24 -5.35 -3.88
CA LYS A 41 -18.03 -4.46 -3.02
C LYS A 41 -17.18 -3.95 -1.87
N PHE A 42 -16.62 -2.76 -2.02
CA PHE A 42 -15.78 -2.14 -0.99
C PHE A 42 -16.61 -1.61 0.17
N TRP A 43 -16.04 -1.68 1.37
CA TRP A 43 -16.56 -0.96 2.51
C TRP A 43 -16.30 0.54 2.33
N PRO A 44 -17.29 1.43 2.56
CA PRO A 44 -17.10 2.86 2.36
C PRO A 44 -16.16 3.49 3.40
N ALA A 45 -15.30 4.41 2.97
CA ALA A 45 -14.37 5.11 3.87
C ALA A 45 -15.08 6.01 4.90
N LYS A 46 -16.21 6.63 4.52
CA LYS A 46 -17.03 7.48 5.38
C LYS A 46 -18.51 7.31 5.04
N ALA A 47 -19.33 7.16 6.08
CA ALA A 47 -20.79 7.06 5.92
C ALA A 47 -21.36 8.37 5.35
N GLY A 48 -22.21 8.27 4.32
CA GLY A 48 -22.93 9.41 3.76
C GLY A 48 -22.15 10.33 2.79
N THR A 49 -20.98 9.91 2.28
CA THR A 49 -20.22 10.66 1.25
C THR A 49 -20.00 9.83 -0.02
N PRO A 50 -19.78 10.45 -1.19
CA PRO A 50 -19.51 9.72 -2.44
C PRO A 50 -18.41 8.67 -2.26
N SER A 51 -18.75 7.46 -2.69
CA SER A 51 -18.23 6.14 -2.32
C SER A 51 -16.74 5.92 -2.62
N SER A 52 -15.84 6.39 -1.76
CA SER A 52 -14.44 5.96 -1.83
C SER A 52 -14.23 4.67 -1.02
N PRO A 53 -13.43 3.71 -1.54
CA PRO A 53 -13.07 2.50 -0.80
C PRO A 53 -12.34 2.84 0.50
N LYS A 54 -12.76 2.21 1.60
CA LYS A 54 -11.99 2.21 2.84
C LYS A 54 -10.72 1.41 2.59
N MET A 55 -9.59 2.10 2.74
CA MET A 55 -8.26 1.52 2.62
C MET A 55 -7.34 2.08 3.69
N ALA A 56 -6.38 1.27 4.14
CA ALA A 56 -5.25 1.71 4.96
C ALA A 56 -3.95 1.43 4.19
N PHE A 57 -2.93 2.26 4.37
CA PHE A 57 -1.70 2.19 3.59
C PHE A 57 -0.49 2.04 4.51
N GLY A 58 0.51 1.29 4.06
CA GLY A 58 1.80 1.24 4.72
C GLY A 58 2.57 2.57 4.55
N PRO A 59 3.77 2.67 5.15
CA PRO A 59 4.63 3.83 4.96
C PRO A 59 4.93 4.04 3.48
N ALA A 60 4.81 5.28 3.03
CA ALA A 60 5.09 5.65 1.65
C ALA A 60 6.59 5.68 1.40
N VAL A 61 7.03 5.17 0.25
CA VAL A 61 8.36 5.52 -0.26
C VAL A 61 8.40 7.00 -0.65
N SER A 62 9.56 7.64 -0.47
CA SER A 62 9.79 9.03 -0.88
C SER A 62 9.56 9.24 -2.37
N VAL A 63 9.14 10.45 -2.75
CA VAL A 63 9.05 10.88 -4.16
C VAL A 63 10.40 10.69 -4.85
N GLY A 64 10.36 10.33 -6.13
CA GLY A 64 11.53 10.04 -6.95
C GLY A 64 12.04 8.60 -6.85
N HIS A 65 11.44 7.78 -5.97
CA HIS A 65 11.89 6.41 -5.72
C HIS A 65 10.87 5.38 -6.21
N GLU A 66 11.39 4.31 -6.79
CA GLU A 66 10.65 3.06 -7.01
C GLU A 66 10.56 2.27 -5.70
N SER A 67 9.62 1.33 -5.63
CA SER A 67 9.51 0.42 -4.50
C SER A 67 9.17 -0.99 -4.98
N LEU A 68 9.83 -1.99 -4.39
CA LEU A 68 9.55 -3.40 -4.67
C LEU A 68 8.46 -3.96 -3.74
N CYS A 69 8.06 -3.25 -2.69
CA CYS A 69 7.13 -3.76 -1.68
C CYS A 69 6.39 -2.67 -0.90
N GLU A 70 5.42 -2.06 -1.54
CA GLU A 70 4.38 -1.27 -0.90
C GLU A 70 3.26 -2.19 -0.38
N TYR A 71 2.53 -1.72 0.65
CA TYR A 71 1.40 -2.45 1.20
C TYR A 71 0.15 -1.57 1.36
N ALA A 72 -1.02 -2.16 1.14
CA ALA A 72 -2.30 -1.54 1.43
C ALA A 72 -3.33 -2.58 1.86
N ASP A 73 -4.23 -2.20 2.76
CA ASP A 73 -5.39 -3.00 3.15
C ASP A 73 -6.64 -2.44 2.45
N LEU A 74 -7.42 -3.31 1.79
CA LEU A 74 -8.73 -3.01 1.23
C LEU A 74 -9.82 -3.70 2.04
N TYR A 75 -10.82 -2.95 2.50
CA TYR A 75 -11.93 -3.47 3.30
C TYR A 75 -13.16 -3.69 2.41
N LEU A 76 -13.84 -4.82 2.59
CA LEU A 76 -14.94 -5.25 1.72
C LEU A 76 -16.22 -5.53 2.51
N GLU A 77 -17.37 -5.26 1.89
CA GLU A 77 -18.72 -5.55 2.42
C GLU A 77 -19.10 -7.03 2.33
N GLU A 78 -18.34 -7.80 1.56
CA GLU A 78 -18.57 -9.22 1.32
C GLU A 78 -17.36 -10.06 1.70
N PHE A 79 -17.58 -11.36 1.92
CA PHE A 79 -16.49 -12.28 2.10
C PHE A 79 -15.88 -12.60 0.74
N VAL A 80 -14.61 -12.26 0.54
CA VAL A 80 -13.88 -12.57 -0.69
C VAL A 80 -12.72 -13.50 -0.37
N ARG A 81 -12.62 -14.57 -1.14
CA ARG A 81 -11.47 -15.47 -1.10
C ARG A 81 -10.24 -14.81 -1.72
N GLU A 82 -9.05 -15.17 -1.27
CA GLU A 82 -7.80 -14.55 -1.73
C GLU A 82 -7.59 -14.70 -3.24
N GLU A 83 -7.94 -15.85 -3.82
CA GLU A 83 -7.76 -16.10 -5.25
C GLU A 83 -8.69 -15.21 -6.08
N ALA A 84 -9.95 -15.08 -5.65
CA ALA A 84 -10.92 -14.19 -6.28
C ALA A 84 -10.52 -12.71 -6.14
N ALA A 85 -9.98 -12.32 -4.99
CA ALA A 85 -9.48 -10.97 -4.78
C ALA A 85 -8.29 -10.67 -5.72
N ALA A 86 -7.33 -11.59 -5.82
CA ALA A 86 -6.17 -11.45 -6.70
C ALA A 86 -6.57 -11.25 -8.16
N GLU A 87 -7.50 -12.06 -8.68
CA GLU A 87 -8.01 -11.91 -10.05
C GLU A 87 -8.70 -10.56 -10.28
N ARG A 88 -9.54 -10.11 -9.34
CA ARG A 88 -10.23 -8.81 -9.46
C ARG A 88 -9.29 -7.62 -9.34
N LEU A 89 -8.21 -7.77 -8.58
CA LEU A 89 -7.21 -6.73 -8.37
C LEU A 89 -6.07 -6.76 -9.39
N ARG A 90 -6.02 -7.77 -10.26
CA ARG A 90 -5.03 -7.90 -11.34
C ARG A 90 -4.94 -6.68 -12.27
N PRO A 91 -6.01 -5.91 -12.55
CA PRO A 91 -5.90 -4.63 -13.27
C PRO A 91 -5.09 -3.55 -12.54
N LEU A 92 -4.61 -3.82 -11.31
CA LEU A 92 -3.58 -3.01 -10.67
C LEU A 92 -2.22 -3.14 -11.38
N ASP A 93 -2.01 -4.20 -12.16
CA ASP A 93 -0.82 -4.36 -12.99
C ASP A 93 -0.90 -3.43 -14.21
N ASP A 94 -0.03 -2.44 -14.24
CA ASP A 94 0.20 -1.58 -15.38
C ASP A 94 1.65 -1.05 -15.39
N GLU A 95 1.92 -0.02 -16.18
CA GLU A 95 3.24 0.61 -16.23
C GLU A 95 3.65 1.29 -14.90
N ARG A 96 2.68 1.60 -14.03
CA ARG A 96 2.85 2.35 -12.77
C ARG A 96 2.97 1.43 -11.56
N PHE A 97 2.20 0.35 -11.52
CA PHE A 97 2.14 -0.54 -10.38
C PHE A 97 2.14 -2.01 -10.79
N ARG A 98 2.59 -2.87 -9.88
CA ARG A 98 2.52 -4.33 -10.05
C ARG A 98 2.07 -5.00 -8.78
N LEU A 99 0.94 -5.70 -8.81
CA LEU A 99 0.44 -6.54 -7.75
C LEU A 99 1.38 -7.74 -7.58
N ILE A 100 1.94 -7.86 -6.39
CA ILE A 100 2.80 -8.99 -6.00
C ILE A 100 1.97 -10.05 -5.29
N SER A 101 1.02 -9.63 -4.45
CA SER A 101 0.08 -10.55 -3.80
C SER A 101 -1.16 -9.83 -3.30
N ALA A 102 -2.28 -10.53 -3.23
CA ALA A 102 -3.48 -10.13 -2.52
C ALA A 102 -3.87 -11.26 -1.56
N ARG A 103 -3.77 -11.06 -0.24
CA ARG A 103 -4.09 -12.07 0.76
C ARG A 103 -5.22 -11.63 1.67
N ARG A 104 -6.12 -12.55 2.02
CA ARG A 104 -7.13 -12.27 3.04
C ARG A 104 -6.47 -12.26 4.41
N ILE A 105 -6.73 -11.21 5.20
CA ILE A 105 -6.31 -11.12 6.59
C ILE A 105 -7.54 -10.93 7.51
N PRO A 106 -7.51 -11.44 8.76
CA PRO A 106 -8.64 -11.27 9.66
C PRO A 106 -8.96 -9.80 9.90
N VAL A 107 -10.23 -9.42 9.90
CA VAL A 107 -10.65 -8.00 10.01
C VAL A 107 -10.32 -7.37 11.37
N PHE A 108 -10.11 -8.18 12.41
CA PHE A 108 -9.76 -7.75 13.77
C PHE A 108 -8.26 -7.55 14.00
N PHE A 109 -7.39 -7.97 13.07
CA PHE A 109 -5.95 -7.65 13.14
C PHE A 109 -5.75 -6.13 12.91
N PRO A 110 -4.67 -5.52 13.44
CA PRO A 110 -4.33 -4.13 13.13
C PRO A 110 -4.26 -3.86 11.62
N SER A 111 -4.60 -2.64 11.20
CA SER A 111 -4.34 -2.19 9.81
C SER A 111 -2.85 -2.27 9.50
N ILE A 112 -2.48 -2.31 8.22
CA ILE A 112 -1.06 -2.22 7.85
C ILE A 112 -0.42 -0.95 8.42
N GLU A 113 -1.14 0.16 8.34
CA GLU A 113 -0.75 1.46 8.90
C GLU A 113 -0.45 1.37 10.41
N ALA A 114 -1.28 0.65 11.17
CA ALA A 114 -1.10 0.49 12.61
C ALA A 114 -0.07 -0.60 12.99
N ALA A 115 0.27 -1.51 12.07
CA ALA A 115 1.16 -2.64 12.34
C ALA A 115 2.63 -2.32 12.06
N VAL A 116 2.93 -1.37 11.18
CA VAL A 116 4.31 -1.02 10.83
C VAL A 116 4.87 -0.04 11.86
N ASN A 117 6.01 -0.39 12.47
CA ASN A 117 6.61 0.37 13.57
C ASN A 117 8.12 0.58 13.43
N ALA A 118 8.74 0.07 12.36
CA ALA A 118 10.17 0.17 12.13
C ALA A 118 10.47 0.31 10.64
N ALA A 119 11.58 0.98 10.34
CA ALA A 119 12.16 1.06 9.01
C ALA A 119 13.66 0.76 9.12
N GLU A 120 14.18 0.01 8.16
CA GLU A 120 15.60 -0.30 8.04
C GLU A 120 16.10 0.30 6.73
N PHE A 121 17.28 0.91 6.79
CA PHE A 121 17.90 1.57 5.65
C PHE A 121 19.24 0.94 5.38
N PHE A 122 19.47 0.57 4.13
CA PHE A 122 20.77 0.19 3.63
C PHE A 122 21.29 1.29 2.72
N MET A 123 22.49 1.78 3.02
CA MET A 123 23.11 2.88 2.29
C MET A 123 24.48 2.43 1.79
N GLU A 124 24.70 2.58 0.49
CA GLU A 124 25.99 2.37 -0.16
C GLU A 124 26.37 3.63 -0.93
N GLY A 125 27.66 3.90 -1.03
CA GLY A 125 28.16 5.04 -1.78
C GLY A 125 29.66 4.96 -1.98
N GLU A 126 30.13 5.67 -3.01
CA GLU A 126 31.54 5.99 -3.15
C GLU A 126 31.86 7.18 -2.26
N TYR A 127 32.76 6.99 -1.31
CA TYR A 127 33.20 8.04 -0.42
C TYR A 127 34.56 8.56 -0.89
N PRO A 128 34.77 9.89 -0.95
CA PRO A 128 36.09 10.42 -1.22
C PRO A 128 37.06 9.98 -0.12
N ALA A 129 38.36 9.88 -0.43
CA ALA A 129 39.38 9.47 0.55
C ALA A 129 39.45 10.38 1.80
N SER A 130 38.89 11.59 1.72
CA SER A 130 38.75 12.55 2.83
C SER A 130 37.50 12.33 3.70
N PHE A 131 36.66 11.33 3.40
CA PHE A 131 35.44 11.03 4.14
C PHE A 131 35.79 10.23 5.41
N GLY A 132 35.95 10.97 6.50
CA GLY A 132 36.25 10.46 7.83
C GLY A 132 36.68 11.63 8.71
N ALA A 133 35.75 12.20 9.48
CA ALA A 133 36.15 13.07 10.59
C ALA A 133 36.76 12.20 11.69
N PRO A 134 37.75 12.70 12.46
CA PRO A 134 38.10 12.06 13.72
C PRO A 134 36.84 11.98 14.60
N ALA A 135 36.69 10.88 15.33
CA ALA A 135 35.53 10.62 16.18
C ALA A 135 35.20 11.87 17.02
N VAL A 136 33.92 12.22 17.09
CA VAL A 136 33.42 13.37 17.87
C VAL A 136 33.53 13.16 19.39
N ASP A 137 34.15 12.06 19.82
CA ASP A 137 34.36 11.65 21.21
C ASP A 137 35.87 11.57 21.57
N ALA A 138 36.65 12.60 21.24
CA ALA A 138 38.05 12.75 21.70
C ALA A 138 38.17 13.82 22.79
#